data_AF-A0A134ADU8-F1
#
_entry.id   AF-A0A134ADU8-F1
#
_cell.length_a   1.000
_cell.length_b   1.000
_cell.length_c   1.000
_cell.angle_alpha   90.00
_cell.angle_beta   90.00
_cell.angle_gamma   90.00
#
_symmetry.space_group_name_H-M   'P 1'
#
loop_
_entity.id
_entity.type
_entity.pdbx_description
1 polymer ?
#
loop_
_entity_poly.entity_id
_entity_poly.type
_entity_poly.pdbx_seq_one_letter_code
_entity_poly.pdbx_strand_id
1 'polypeptide(L)' 'MTTIINIFLRASIRESGIPFDLKFNVPSDETIKAIEEGRKIAKDTNVTSYDNMDDLRKALEV' A
#
# COMPACT_ATOMS: atom_id res chain seq x y z
N MET A 1 -21.24 25.34 -8.26
CA MET A 1 -20.90 23.92 -8.00
C MET A 1 -19.51 23.49 -8.51
N THR A 2 -18.76 24.31 -9.24
CA THR A 2 -17.45 23.95 -9.81
C THR A 2 -16.24 24.48 -9.04
N THR A 3 -16.42 25.47 -8.16
CA THR A 3 -15.33 26.12 -7.41
C THR A 3 -14.54 25.15 -6.53
N ILE A 4 -15.22 24.28 -5.79
CA ILE A 4 -14.57 23.31 -4.90
C ILE A 4 -13.73 22.31 -5.71
N ILE A 5 -14.28 21.82 -6.83
CA ILE A 5 -13.58 20.87 -7.71
C ILE A 5 -12.32 21.50 -8.29
N ASN A 6 -12.38 22.76 -8.75
CA ASN A 6 -11.22 23.47 -9.29
C ASN A 6 -10.14 23.72 -8.23
N ILE A 7 -10.52 24.04 -7.00
CA ILE A 7 -9.58 24.21 -5.89
C ILE A 7 -8.91 22.87 -5.55
N PHE A 8 -9.68 21.78 -5.48
CA PHE A 8 -9.17 20.44 -5.24
C PHE A 8 -8.16 20.01 -6.30
N LEU A 9 -8.51 20.08 -7.59
CA LEU A 9 -7.64 19.65 -8.68
C LEU A 9 -6.33 20.43 -8.74
N ARG A 10 -6.37 21.76 -8.53
CA ARG A 10 -5.17 22.60 -8.48
C ARG A 10 -4.25 22.21 -7.32
N ALA A 11 -4.83 21.87 -6.17
CA ALA A 11 -4.07 21.41 -5.02
C ALA A 11 -3.47 20.02 -5.28
N SER A 12 -4.23 19.08 -5.84
CA SER A 12 -3.74 17.74 -6.19
C SER A 12 -2.56 17.76 -7.15
N ILE A 13 -2.61 18.62 -8.17
CA ILE A 13 -1.51 18.77 -9.14
C ILE A 13 -0.25 19.32 -8.45
N ARG A 14 -0.40 20.31 -7.55
CA ARG A 14 0.74 20.91 -6.84
C ARG A 14 1.43 19.91 -5.89
N GLU A 15 0.65 19.11 -5.19
CA GLU A 15 1.17 18.12 -4.24
C GLU A 15 1.56 16.78 -4.89
N SER A 16 1.34 16.62 -6.21
CA SER A 16 1.47 15.32 -6.91
C SER A 16 0.74 14.18 -6.19
N GLY A 17 -0.45 14.47 -5.64
CA GLY A 17 -1.14 13.54 -4.74
C GLY A 17 -2.47 14.06 -4.18
N ILE A 18 -2.92 13.47 -3.08
CA ILE A 18 -4.14 13.89 -2.39
C ILE A 18 -3.80 15.10 -1.50
N PRO A 19 -4.48 16.25 -1.65
CA PRO A 19 -4.08 17.52 -1.03
C PRO A 19 -4.57 17.68 0.42
N PHE A 20 -4.76 16.58 1.15
CA PHE A 20 -5.15 16.56 2.55
C PHE A 20 -4.77 15.24 3.20
N ASP A 21 -4.57 15.26 4.51
CA ASP A 21 -4.27 14.06 5.29
C ASP A 21 -5.47 13.10 5.32
N LEU A 22 -5.18 11.81 5.19
CA LEU A 22 -6.16 10.75 5.36
C LEU A 22 -6.61 10.70 6.82
N LYS A 23 -7.86 11.11 7.08
CA LYS A 23 -8.42 11.16 8.44
C LYS A 23 -8.74 9.77 9.03
N PHE A 24 -8.83 8.76 8.18
CA PHE A 24 -9.12 7.39 8.61
C PHE A 24 -7.81 6.63 8.75
N ASN A 25 -7.26 6.63 9.95
CA ASN A 25 -6.01 5.92 10.26
C ASN A 25 -6.22 4.43 10.55
N VAL A 26 -7.42 3.91 10.28
CA VAL A 26 -7.73 2.48 10.41
C VAL A 26 -7.61 1.88 9.00
N PRO A 27 -6.63 1.00 8.75
CA PRO A 27 -6.53 0.29 7.48
C PRO A 27 -7.81 -0.51 7.23
N SER A 28 -8.10 -0.82 5.97
CA SER A 28 -9.21 -1.73 5.66
C SER A 28 -9.00 -3.10 6.33
N ASP A 29 -10.08 -3.85 6.57
CA ASP A 29 -10.00 -5.19 7.17
C ASP A 29 -9.06 -6.13 6.40
N GLU A 30 -9.02 -6.00 5.07
CA GLU A 30 -8.10 -6.73 4.20
C GLU A 30 -6.64 -6.36 4.47
N THR A 31 -6.35 -5.06 4.58
CA THR A 31 -5.01 -4.57 4.91
C THR A 31 -4.57 -5.03 6.30
N ILE A 32 -5.48 -5.04 7.29
CA ILE A 32 -5.18 -5.52 8.64
C ILE A 32 -4.81 -7.01 8.59
N LYS A 33 -5.58 -7.84 7.89
CA LYS A 33 -5.29 -9.27 7.73
C LYS A 33 -3.94 -9.51 7.04
N ALA A 34 -3.64 -8.76 5.98
CA ALA A 34 -2.35 -8.85 5.28
C ALA A 34 -1.17 -8.47 6.20
N ILE A 35 -1.33 -7.45 7.05
CA ILE A 35 -0.30 -7.08 8.05
C ILE A 35 -0.10 -8.21 9.07
N GLU A 36 -1.17 -8.82 9.58
CA GLU A 36 -1.08 -9.95 10.51
C GLU A 36 -0.43 -11.18 9.88
N GLU A 37 -0.79 -11.50 8.64
CA GLU A 37 -0.19 -12.57 7.85
C GLU A 37 1.31 -12.32 7.62
N GLY A 38 1.68 -11.11 7.18
CA GLY A 38 3.08 -10.73 7.01
C GLY A 38 3.90 -10.84 8.29
N ARG A 39 3.32 -10.50 9.45
CA ARG A 39 3.97 -10.67 10.76
C ARG A 39 4.16 -12.13 11.15
N LYS A 40 3.25 -13.03 10.75
CA LYS A 40 3.38 -14.47 10.96
C LYS A 40 4.47 -15.04 10.08
N ILE A 41 4.44 -14.73 8.79
CA ILE A 41 5.45 -15.14 7.80
C ILE A 41 6.85 -14.71 8.23
N ALA A 42 7.01 -13.45 8.69
CA ALA A 42 8.32 -12.94 9.13
C ALA A 42 8.91 -13.67 10.34
N LYS A 43 8.10 -14.35 11.15
CA LYS A 43 8.54 -15.11 12.33
C LYS A 43 8.64 -16.61 12.06
N ASP A 44 7.99 -17.08 11.01
CA ASP A 44 7.95 -18.49 10.66
C ASP A 44 9.13 -18.83 9.76
N THR A 45 10.02 -19.67 10.26
CA THR A 45 11.21 -20.13 9.53
C THR A 45 10.88 -21.18 8.47
N ASN A 46 9.63 -21.66 8.41
CA ASN A 46 9.18 -22.67 7.46
C ASN A 46 8.64 -22.04 6.15
N VAL A 47 8.50 -20.72 6.09
CA VAL A 47 8.02 -20.05 4.87
C VAL A 47 9.19 -19.88 3.90
N THR A 48 8.93 -20.15 2.62
CA THR A 48 9.90 -19.95 1.52
C THR A 48 10.36 -18.50 1.46
N SER A 49 11.60 -18.26 1.89
CA SER A 49 12.32 -17.01 1.69
C SER A 49 13.12 -17.07 0.38
N TYR A 50 13.28 -15.93 -0.26
CA TYR A 50 14.08 -15.81 -1.48
C TYR A 50 15.24 -14.84 -1.22
N ASP A 51 16.47 -15.29 -1.51
CA ASP A 51 17.68 -14.49 -1.30
C ASP A 51 18.06 -13.66 -2.54
N ASN A 52 17.39 -13.88 -3.67
CA ASN A 52 17.63 -13.19 -4.92
C ASN A 52 16.34 -12.76 -5.61
N MET A 53 16.45 -11.69 -6.41
CA MET A 53 15.30 -11.09 -7.11
C MET A 53 14.75 -11.97 -8.23
N ASP A 54 15.59 -12.77 -8.89
CA ASP A 54 15.18 -13.59 -10.02
C ASP A 54 14.24 -14.73 -9.58
N ASP A 55 14.57 -15.42 -8.48
CA ASP A 55 13.75 -16.48 -7.90
C ASP A 55 12.45 -15.91 -7.31
N LEU A 56 12.51 -14.73 -6.67
CA LEU A 56 11.32 -14.04 -6.17
C LEU A 56 10.35 -13.71 -7.31
N ARG A 57 10.86 -13.16 -8.42
CA ARG A 57 10.04 -12.81 -9.60
C ARG A 57 9.44 -14.04 -10.26
N LYS A 58 10.22 -15.13 -10.35
CA LYS A 58 9.74 -16.41 -10.86
C LYS A 58 8.61 -16.98 -10.01
N ALA A 59 8.68 -16.85 -8.69
CA ALA A 59 7.63 -17.29 -7.77
C ALA A 59 6.36 -16.43 -7.84
N LEU A 60 6.50 -15.14 -8.17
CA LEU A 60 5.38 -14.21 -8.31
C LEU A 60 4.75 -14.22 -9.72
N GLU A 61 5.36 -14.94 -10.67
CA GLU A 61 4.95 -14.95 -12.09
C GLU A 61 4.95 -13.52 -12.71
N VAL A 62 5.86 -12.64 -12.27
CA VAL A 62 6.00 -11.21 -12.69
C VAL A 62 7.34 -10.85 -13.34
#